data_AF-A0A4Q8M8N8-F1
#
_entry.id   AF-A0A4Q8M8N8-F1
#
_cell.length_a   1.000
_cell.length_b   1.000
_cell.length_c   1.000
_cell.angle_alpha   90.00
_cell.angle_beta   90.00
_cell.angle_gamma   90.00
#
_symmetry.space_group_name_H-M   'P 1'
#
loop_
_entity.id
_entity.type
_entity.pdbx_description
1 polymer ?
#
loop_
_entity_poly.entity_id
_entity_poly.type
_entity_poly.pdbx_seq_one_letter_code
_entity_poly.pdbx_strand_id
1 'polypeptide(L)'
;MRLITFILFGAIFFSGPSFAQTKACSERPITVMEIDRNSDNNDAIIKIDGKMVKRGGELNAIRNSCGARLAVILYSRARMYDLIESQFFSSKSGFNESTGRYFAFAVNADKTRMIYLKTMAEVNFTINSGALVALTDKPPVVNQYSK
;
A
#
# COMPACT_ATOMS: atom_id res chain seq x y z
N MET A 1 -12.18 40.63 -49.02
CA MET A 1 -12.76 41.14 -47.76
C MET A 1 -12.63 40.03 -46.72
N ARG A 2 -11.82 40.25 -45.66
CA ARG A 2 -11.70 39.51 -44.36
C ARG A 2 -11.46 37.98 -44.49
N LEU A 3 -10.24 37.44 -44.37
CA LEU A 3 -9.35 37.41 -43.20
C LEU A 3 -10.12 37.14 -41.89
N ILE A 4 -10.12 35.89 -41.41
CA ILE A 4 -10.02 35.51 -40.00
C ILE A 4 -9.39 34.12 -39.92
N THR A 5 -8.12 34.14 -39.57
CA THR A 5 -7.32 33.06 -39.05
C THR A 5 -7.76 32.81 -37.60
N PHE A 6 -8.29 31.64 -37.26
CA PHE A 6 -8.40 31.21 -35.85
C PHE A 6 -7.37 30.11 -35.61
N ILE A 7 -6.16 30.52 -35.25
CA ILE A 7 -5.21 29.64 -34.59
C ILE A 7 -5.76 29.45 -33.17
N LEU A 8 -6.35 28.29 -32.90
CA LEU A 8 -6.62 27.83 -31.54
C LEU A 8 -5.27 27.44 -30.92
N PHE A 9 -4.50 28.45 -30.50
CA PHE A 9 -3.27 28.28 -29.75
C PHE A 9 -3.62 27.82 -28.33
N GLY A 10 -3.15 26.63 -27.98
CA GLY A 10 -2.47 26.41 -26.71
C GLY A 10 -3.28 26.66 -25.43
N ALA A 11 -4.13 25.70 -25.08
CA ALA A 11 -4.40 25.39 -23.68
C ALA A 11 -4.18 23.89 -23.46
N ILE A 12 -2.96 23.43 -23.74
CA ILE A 12 -2.48 22.17 -23.20
C ILE A 12 -2.27 22.45 -21.70
N PHE A 13 -3.33 22.28 -20.91
CA PHE A 13 -3.21 22.12 -19.48
C PHE A 13 -2.42 20.83 -19.25
N PHE A 14 -1.09 20.93 -19.27
CA PHE A 14 -0.21 19.95 -18.64
C PHE A 14 -0.56 19.98 -17.15
N SER A 15 -1.52 19.16 -16.76
CA SER A 15 -1.79 18.77 -15.37
C SER A 15 -0.62 17.92 -14.88
N GLY A 16 0.56 18.54 -14.77
CA GLY A 16 1.66 17.97 -14.02
C GLY A 16 1.21 17.77 -12.56
N PRO A 17 1.70 16.73 -11.87
CA PRO A 17 1.41 16.57 -10.45
C PRO A 17 1.80 17.87 -9.74
N SER A 18 0.89 18.39 -8.92
CA SER A 18 1.16 19.57 -8.10
C SER A 18 2.50 19.39 -7.37
N PHE A 19 3.36 20.41 -7.35
CA PHE A 19 4.63 20.37 -6.61
C PHE A 19 4.44 19.97 -5.13
N ALA A 20 3.26 20.24 -4.55
CA ALA A 20 2.91 19.78 -3.21
C ALA A 20 2.71 18.26 -3.14
N GLN A 21 2.13 17.65 -4.18
CA GLN A 21 2.00 16.19 -4.32
C GLN A 21 3.37 15.55 -4.55
N THR A 22 4.25 16.17 -5.35
CA THR A 22 5.62 15.68 -5.58
C THR A 22 6.47 15.71 -4.31
N LYS A 23 6.40 16.78 -3.50
CA LYS A 23 7.07 16.83 -2.18
C LYS A 23 6.49 15.82 -1.20
N ALA A 24 5.16 15.74 -1.08
CA ALA A 24 4.49 14.76 -0.24
C ALA A 24 4.81 13.31 -0.64
N CYS A 25 5.05 13.05 -1.93
CA CYS A 25 5.49 11.75 -2.40
C CYS A 25 6.95 11.44 -2.03
N SER A 26 7.86 12.43 -2.07
CA SER A 26 9.26 12.21 -1.66
C SER A 26 9.41 11.88 -0.16
N GLU A 27 8.44 12.27 0.65
CA GLU A 27 8.44 12.04 2.11
C GLU A 27 7.77 10.71 2.51
N ARG A 28 7.14 9.99 1.57
CA ARG A 28 6.41 8.74 1.84
C ARG A 28 7.01 7.58 1.05
N PRO A 29 8.13 7.00 1.52
CA PRO A 29 8.76 5.86 0.86
C PRO A 29 7.92 4.58 0.86
N ILE A 30 6.90 4.48 1.71
CA ILE A 30 6.04 3.29 1.82
C ILE A 30 4.55 3.66 1.81
N THR A 31 3.78 2.91 1.04
CA THR A 31 2.31 2.89 1.09
C THR A 31 1.88 1.81 2.07
N VAL A 32 0.93 2.12 2.94
CA VAL A 32 0.41 1.17 3.93
C VAL A 32 -1.03 0.80 3.57
N MET A 33 -1.27 -0.47 3.26
CA MET A 33 -2.59 -1.04 3.05
C MET A 33 -2.98 -1.85 4.28
N GLU A 34 -4.01 -1.42 4.99
CA GLU A 34 -4.56 -2.15 6.12
C GLU A 34 -5.83 -2.87 5.69
N ILE A 35 -5.95 -4.14 6.09
CA ILE A 35 -7.13 -4.97 5.79
C ILE A 35 -7.65 -5.59 7.08
N ASP A 36 -8.88 -5.27 7.43
CA ASP A 36 -9.57 -5.78 8.61
C ASP A 36 -10.97 -6.28 8.24
N ARG A 37 -11.61 -7.03 9.14
CA ARG A 37 -13.00 -7.48 9.01
C ARG A 37 -13.73 -7.29 10.33
N ASN A 38 -14.88 -6.62 10.29
CA ASN A 38 -15.73 -6.48 11.46
C ASN A 38 -16.32 -7.82 11.93
N SER A 39 -16.58 -8.74 11.01
CA SER A 39 -17.05 -10.10 11.28
C SER A 39 -16.73 -11.01 10.10
N ASP A 40 -16.88 -12.31 10.32
CA ASP A 40 -16.65 -13.35 9.31
C ASP A 40 -17.48 -13.16 8.02
N ASN A 41 -18.71 -12.67 8.13
CA ASN A 41 -19.59 -12.58 6.96
C ASN A 41 -19.64 -11.19 6.32
N ASN A 42 -18.84 -10.25 6.82
CA ASN A 42 -18.79 -8.89 6.30
C ASN A 42 -17.67 -8.71 5.29
N ASP A 43 -17.87 -7.78 4.37
CA ASP A 43 -16.84 -7.33 3.44
C ASP A 43 -15.60 -6.81 4.18
N ALA A 44 -14.44 -6.95 3.53
CA ALA A 44 -13.18 -6.43 4.05
C ALA A 44 -13.23 -4.89 4.15
N ILE A 45 -12.73 -4.38 5.25
CA ILE A 45 -12.47 -2.96 5.46
C ILE A 45 -11.04 -2.70 5.06
N ILE A 46 -10.86 -1.99 3.95
CA ILE A 46 -9.55 -1.67 3.40
C ILE A 46 -9.26 -0.18 3.62
N LYS A 47 -8.08 0.10 4.19
CA LYS A 47 -7.52 1.45 4.26
C LYS A 47 -6.21 1.50 3.51
N ILE A 48 -5.98 2.59 2.79
CA ILE A 48 -4.69 2.87 2.14
C ILE A 48 -4.20 4.22 2.67
N ASP A 49 -3.01 4.23 3.26
CA ASP A 49 -2.43 5.37 3.97
C ASP A 49 -3.40 6.01 4.98
N GLY A 50 -4.10 5.16 5.75
CA GLY A 50 -5.08 5.55 6.74
C GLY A 50 -6.45 6.01 6.19
N LYS A 51 -6.62 6.09 4.86
CA LYS A 51 -7.89 6.47 4.24
C LYS A 51 -8.71 5.25 3.88
N MET A 52 -9.97 5.22 4.31
CA MET A 52 -10.93 4.18 3.91
C MET A 52 -11.12 4.19 2.39
N VAL A 53 -11.03 3.02 1.78
CA VAL A 53 -11.19 2.84 0.33
C VAL A 53 -12.49 2.11 0.07
N LYS A 54 -13.25 2.59 -0.92
CA LYS A 54 -14.49 1.93 -1.36
C LYS A 54 -14.14 0.67 -2.15
N ARG A 55 -14.98 -0.35 -2.03
CA ARG A 55 -14.86 -1.59 -2.79
C ARG A 55 -14.75 -1.33 -4.30
N GLY A 56 -13.76 -1.94 -4.94
CA GLY A 56 -13.42 -1.74 -6.36
C GLY A 56 -12.52 -0.52 -6.64
N GLY A 57 -12.23 0.30 -5.63
CA GLY A 57 -11.36 1.47 -5.72
C GLY A 57 -9.91 1.21 -5.26
N GLU A 58 -9.61 0.02 -4.75
CA GLU A 58 -8.33 -0.38 -4.14
C GLU A 58 -7.19 -0.22 -5.13
N LEU A 59 -7.35 -0.75 -6.33
CA LEU A 59 -6.32 -0.68 -7.37
C LEU A 59 -5.96 0.76 -7.71
N ASN A 60 -6.98 1.61 -7.89
CA ASN A 60 -6.76 3.02 -8.20
C ASN A 60 -6.11 3.76 -7.01
N ALA A 61 -6.52 3.45 -5.78
CA ALA A 61 -5.95 4.04 -4.58
C ALA A 61 -4.47 3.67 -4.39
N ILE A 62 -4.07 2.41 -4.65
CA ILE A 62 -2.67 1.99 -4.60
C ILE A 62 -1.87 2.64 -5.72
N ARG A 63 -2.39 2.68 -6.96
CA ARG A 63 -1.70 3.31 -8.10
C ARG A 63 -1.47 4.81 -7.92
N ASN A 64 -2.37 5.49 -7.21
CA ASN A 64 -2.26 6.92 -6.91
C ASN A 64 -1.51 7.17 -5.59
N SER A 65 -1.07 6.12 -4.89
CA SER A 65 -0.20 6.26 -3.72
C SER A 65 1.23 6.58 -4.16
N CYS A 66 1.98 7.22 -3.29
CA CYS A 66 3.33 7.69 -3.59
C CYS A 66 4.45 6.72 -3.19
N GLY A 67 4.13 5.66 -2.43
CA GLY A 67 5.13 4.75 -1.89
C GLY A 67 5.95 4.05 -2.96
N ALA A 68 7.26 3.92 -2.75
CA ALA A 68 8.12 3.07 -3.57
C ALA A 68 7.95 1.58 -3.20
N ARG A 69 7.39 1.31 -2.02
CA ARG A 69 7.06 -0.01 -1.48
C ARG A 69 5.63 -0.03 -0.95
N LEU A 70 5.06 -1.23 -0.84
CA LEU A 70 3.75 -1.48 -0.28
C LEU A 70 3.88 -2.44 0.92
N ALA A 71 3.46 -1.98 2.10
CA ALA A 71 3.22 -2.82 3.25
C ALA A 71 1.72 -3.15 3.35
N VAL A 72 1.37 -4.43 3.33
CA VAL A 72 0.02 -4.92 3.60
C VAL A 72 -0.04 -5.43 5.03
N ILE A 73 -0.95 -4.88 5.82
CA ILE A 73 -1.19 -5.23 7.22
C ILE A 73 -2.54 -5.93 7.29
N LEU A 74 -2.51 -7.26 7.48
CA LEU A 74 -3.68 -8.12 7.64
C LEU A 74 -3.99 -8.24 9.12
N TYR A 75 -5.11 -7.67 9.58
CA TYR A 75 -5.54 -7.82 10.97
C TYR A 75 -6.05 -9.25 11.24
N SER A 76 -6.16 -9.63 12.51
CA SER A 76 -6.41 -11.02 12.93
C SER A 76 -7.70 -11.65 12.40
N ARG A 77 -8.65 -10.85 11.90
CA ARG A 77 -9.90 -11.31 11.28
C ARG A 77 -9.84 -11.36 9.75
N ALA A 78 -8.75 -10.90 9.16
CA ALA A 78 -8.51 -11.04 7.73
C ALA A 78 -8.36 -12.52 7.36
N ARG A 79 -8.80 -12.85 6.15
CA ARG A 79 -8.85 -14.21 5.62
C ARG A 79 -7.77 -14.42 4.57
N MET A 80 -7.53 -15.70 4.23
CA MET A 80 -6.65 -16.05 3.13
C MET A 80 -7.07 -15.38 1.81
N TYR A 81 -8.37 -15.24 1.57
CA TYR A 81 -8.89 -14.52 0.40
C TYR A 81 -8.41 -13.06 0.35
N ASP A 82 -8.36 -12.37 1.48
CA ASP A 82 -7.93 -10.97 1.55
C ASP A 82 -6.44 -10.82 1.19
N LEU A 83 -5.61 -11.80 1.58
CA LEU A 83 -4.21 -11.86 1.20
C LEU A 83 -4.04 -12.10 -0.32
N ILE A 84 -4.83 -13.01 -0.90
CA ILE A 84 -4.79 -13.27 -2.34
C ILE A 84 -5.22 -12.02 -3.12
N GLU A 85 -6.29 -11.36 -2.67
CA GLU A 85 -6.80 -10.14 -3.29
C GLU A 85 -5.78 -8.99 -3.18
N SER A 86 -5.13 -8.83 -2.02
CA SER A 86 -4.08 -7.81 -1.85
C SER A 86 -2.87 -8.05 -2.74
N GLN A 87 -2.48 -9.31 -2.97
CA GLN A 87 -1.42 -9.68 -3.92
C GLN A 87 -1.81 -9.37 -5.37
N PHE A 88 -3.08 -9.58 -5.73
CA PHE A 88 -3.59 -9.20 -7.05
C PHE A 88 -3.52 -7.69 -7.25
N PHE A 89 -4.02 -6.90 -6.30
CA PHE A 89 -3.99 -5.44 -6.38
C PHE A 89 -2.56 -4.88 -6.38
N SER A 90 -1.65 -5.45 -5.58
CA SER A 90 -0.26 -5.02 -5.53
C SER A 90 0.44 -5.26 -6.86
N SER A 91 0.31 -6.46 -7.42
CA SER A 91 0.88 -6.84 -8.71
C SER A 91 0.40 -5.93 -9.84
N LYS A 92 -0.90 -5.66 -9.92
CA LYS A 92 -1.49 -4.77 -10.94
C LYS A 92 -1.15 -3.29 -10.73
N SER A 93 -0.68 -2.92 -9.54
CA SER A 93 -0.24 -1.56 -9.21
C SER A 93 1.26 -1.34 -9.33
N GLY A 94 2.04 -2.37 -9.73
CA GLY A 94 3.50 -2.26 -9.87
C GLY A 94 4.30 -2.62 -8.61
N PHE A 95 3.64 -3.11 -7.55
CA PHE A 95 4.26 -3.63 -6.33
C PHE A 95 4.28 -5.16 -6.36
N ASN A 96 4.90 -5.75 -7.39
CA ASN A 96 4.98 -7.21 -7.48
C ASN A 96 5.93 -7.76 -6.39
N GLU A 97 5.57 -8.88 -5.77
CA GLU A 97 6.40 -9.56 -4.77
C GLU A 97 7.80 -9.91 -5.28
N SER A 98 7.93 -10.28 -6.55
CA SER A 98 9.23 -10.58 -7.18
C SER A 98 10.18 -9.38 -7.22
N THR A 99 9.65 -8.16 -7.18
CA THR A 99 10.46 -6.93 -7.19
C THR A 99 10.98 -6.54 -5.81
N GLY A 100 10.60 -7.27 -4.75
CA GLY A 100 10.97 -6.93 -3.37
C GLY A 100 10.32 -5.63 -2.88
N ARG A 101 9.20 -5.23 -3.49
CA ARG A 101 8.46 -4.00 -3.14
C ARG A 101 7.14 -4.26 -2.42
N TYR A 102 6.81 -5.52 -2.19
CA TYR A 102 5.59 -5.95 -1.50
C TYR A 102 5.95 -6.70 -0.22
N PHE A 103 5.35 -6.29 0.88
CA PHE A 103 5.61 -6.84 2.21
C PHE A 103 4.27 -7.07 2.90
N ALA A 104 3.92 -8.33 3.19
CA ALA A 104 2.68 -8.65 3.87
C ALA A 104 2.95 -9.09 5.32
N PHE A 105 2.21 -8.52 6.25
CA PHE A 105 2.29 -8.81 7.68
C PHE A 105 0.92 -9.25 8.19
N ALA A 106 0.88 -10.30 9.01
CA ALA A 106 -0.33 -10.70 9.74
C ALA A 106 -0.22 -10.27 11.20
N VAL A 107 -1.18 -9.49 11.66
CA VAL A 107 -1.23 -8.97 13.03
C VAL A 107 -1.88 -10.01 13.94
N ASN A 108 -1.32 -10.19 15.13
CA ASN A 108 -1.92 -11.04 16.14
C ASN A 108 -3.17 -10.39 16.76
N ALA A 109 -3.98 -11.18 17.48
CA ALA A 109 -5.30 -10.73 17.96
C ALA A 109 -5.26 -9.54 18.93
N ASP A 110 -4.20 -9.45 19.75
CA ASP A 110 -4.03 -8.37 20.73
C ASP A 110 -3.32 -7.12 20.16
N LYS A 111 -2.93 -7.14 18.87
CA LYS A 111 -2.22 -6.06 18.17
C LYS A 111 -0.91 -5.65 18.84
N THR A 112 -0.24 -6.57 19.53
CA THR A 112 1.11 -6.32 20.08
C THR A 112 2.21 -6.70 19.09
N ARG A 113 1.92 -7.65 18.19
CA ARG A 113 2.89 -8.27 17.29
C ARG A 113 2.33 -8.49 15.91
N MET A 114 3.23 -8.61 14.94
CA MET A 114 2.88 -9.02 13.58
C MET A 114 3.94 -9.95 13.00
N ILE A 115 3.50 -10.86 12.14
CA ILE A 115 4.35 -11.86 11.49
C ILE A 115 4.56 -11.42 10.05
N TYR A 116 5.82 -11.27 9.63
CA TYR A 116 6.15 -11.05 8.23
C TYR A 116 5.94 -12.34 7.44
N LEU A 117 4.91 -12.38 6.59
CA LEU A 117 4.41 -13.62 6.00
C LEU A 117 5.39 -14.33 5.05
N LYS A 118 6.36 -13.59 4.49
CA LYS A 118 7.35 -14.20 3.59
C LYS A 118 8.35 -15.09 4.33
N THR A 119 8.76 -14.69 5.53
CA THR A 119 9.77 -15.41 6.31
C THR A 119 9.19 -16.07 7.55
N MET A 120 7.98 -15.69 7.96
CA MET A 120 7.35 -16.02 9.25
C MET A 120 8.06 -15.39 10.45
N ALA A 121 8.87 -14.35 10.25
CA ALA A 121 9.54 -13.65 11.34
C ALA A 121 8.55 -12.77 12.11
N GLU A 122 8.59 -12.86 13.43
CA GLU A 122 7.78 -12.03 14.33
C GLU A 122 8.46 -10.69 14.60
N VAL A 123 7.68 -9.60 14.57
CA VAL A 123 8.13 -8.24 14.90
C VAL A 123 7.06 -7.51 15.71
N ASN A 124 7.44 -6.43 16.38
CA ASN A 124 6.48 -5.58 17.09
C ASN A 124 5.47 -5.00 16.11
N PHE A 125 4.20 -4.98 16.51
CA PHE A 125 3.14 -4.37 15.70
C PHE A 125 3.42 -2.88 15.48
N THR A 126 3.29 -2.44 14.24
CA THR A 126 3.36 -1.02 13.89
C THR A 126 2.61 -0.75 12.59
N ILE A 127 1.97 0.42 12.53
CA ILE A 127 1.44 1.03 11.31
C ILE A 127 2.16 2.35 11.00
N ASN A 128 3.17 2.72 11.79
CA ASN A 128 3.96 3.90 11.56
C ASN A 128 4.83 3.70 10.31
N SER A 129 4.72 4.62 9.35
CA SER A 129 5.43 4.54 8.08
C SER A 129 6.95 4.44 8.25
N GLY A 130 7.56 5.22 9.14
CA GLY A 130 9.01 5.19 9.38
C GLY A 130 9.50 3.84 9.93
N ALA A 131 8.76 3.27 10.89
CA ALA A 131 9.07 1.95 11.42
C ALA A 131 8.92 0.85 10.34
N LEU A 132 7.87 0.93 9.53
CA LEU A 132 7.66 -0.01 8.41
C LEU A 132 8.75 0.13 7.35
N VAL A 133 9.23 1.33 7.05
CA VAL A 133 10.36 1.54 6.14
C VAL A 133 11.59 0.80 6.62
N ALA A 134 11.96 0.96 7.89
CA ALA A 134 13.10 0.25 8.48
C ALA A 134 12.95 -1.28 8.37
N LEU A 135 11.75 -1.80 8.62
CA LEU A 135 11.43 -3.22 8.43
C LEU A 135 11.54 -3.66 6.96
N THR A 136 11.15 -2.83 6.01
CA THR A 136 11.24 -3.19 4.57
C THR A 136 12.64 -2.99 3.97
N ASP A 137 13.46 -2.09 4.52
CA ASP A 137 14.85 -1.90 4.12
C ASP A 137 15.72 -3.07 4.59
N LYS A 138 15.42 -3.62 5.77
CA LYS A 138 16.05 -4.82 6.33
C LYS A 138 14.97 -5.82 6.74
N PRO A 139 14.42 -6.59 5.77
CA PRO A 139 13.33 -7.52 6.03
C PRO A 139 13.68 -8.51 7.13
N PRO A 140 12.79 -8.71 8.12
CA PRO A 140 13.08 -9.62 9.22
C PRO A 140 13.18 -11.05 8.70
N VAL A 141 14.19 -11.77 9.17
CA VAL A 141 14.43 -13.18 8.85
C VAL A 141 14.14 -14.02 10.07
N VAL A 142 13.56 -15.21 9.89
CA VAL A 142 13.43 -16.16 11.00
C VAL A 142 14.82 -16.57 11.40
N ASN A 143 15.23 -16.14 12.59
CA ASN A 143 16.46 -16.63 13.18
C ASN A 143 16.17 -18.06 13.66
N GLN A 144 16.68 -19.07 12.93
CA GLN A 144 16.50 -20.49 13.24
C GLN A 144 17.08 -20.91 14.61
N TYR A 145 17.64 -19.96 15.38
CA TYR A 145 18.33 -20.17 16.65
C TYR A 145 17.61 -19.61 17.89
N SER A 146 16.38 -19.11 17.76
CA SER A 146 15.60 -18.62 18.91
C SER A 146 14.48 -19.60 19.23
N LYS A 147 14.84 -20.71 19.89
CA LYS A 147 13.95 -21.53 20.71
C LYS A 147 14.27 -21.26 22.17
#